data_AF-A0A7J3D4S5-F1
#
_entry.id   AF-A0A7J3D4S5-F1
#
_cell.length_a   1.000
_cell.length_b   1.000
_cell.length_c   1.000
_cell.angle_alpha   90.00
_cell.angle_beta   90.00
_cell.angle_gamma   90.00
#
_symmetry.space_group_name_H-M   'P 1'
#
loop_
_entity.id
_entity.type
_entity.pdbx_description
1 polymer ?
#
loop_
_entity_poly.entity_id
_entity_poly.type
_entity_poly.pdbx_seq_one_letter_code
_entity_poly.pdbx_strand_id
1 'polypeptide(L)'
;MPKIVYPEVNWRCLLCGKCCRDQPNRKRRILLTDYDLERIKKSQVKVNFYKEVEPIGAFKYQMLQKDGECVFLSSGRCTIYEDRPLICRFYPFAMIKGDSYTFQVDHDCPGVGAGNRVTKRLFTKLVEEAENAFSGDGMARVFPM
;
A
#
# COMPACT_ATOMS: atom_id res chain seq x y z
N MET A 1 -2.99 20.19 9.96
CA MET A 1 -3.26 18.83 9.44
C MET A 1 -4.70 18.45 9.77
N PRO A 2 -5.45 17.86 8.83
CA PRO A 2 -6.78 17.30 9.08
C PRO A 2 -6.79 16.33 10.26
N LYS A 3 -7.96 16.15 10.88
CA LYS A 3 -8.15 15.16 11.94
C LYS A 3 -7.86 13.75 11.39
N ILE A 4 -7.23 12.90 12.19
CA ILE A 4 -7.01 11.48 11.85
C ILE A 4 -7.94 10.62 12.70
N VAL A 5 -8.81 9.85 12.04
CA VAL A 5 -9.70 8.85 12.64
C VAL A 5 -9.17 7.47 12.26
N TYR A 6 -8.93 6.60 13.23
CA TYR A 6 -8.27 5.31 13.00
C TYR A 6 -8.83 4.22 13.92
N PRO A 7 -8.77 2.94 13.51
CA PRO A 7 -9.33 1.84 14.30
C PRO A 7 -8.45 1.50 15.51
N GLU A 8 -9.08 1.08 16.60
CA GLU A 8 -8.38 0.43 17.71
C GLU A 8 -8.12 -1.04 17.36
N VAL A 9 -6.87 -1.37 17.03
CA VAL A 9 -6.51 -2.73 16.59
C VAL A 9 -5.08 -3.10 16.98
N ASN A 10 -4.86 -4.38 17.28
CA ASN A 10 -3.52 -4.94 17.37
C ASN A 10 -3.10 -5.40 15.97
N TRP A 11 -1.90 -5.02 15.53
CA TRP A 11 -1.42 -5.47 14.23
C TRP A 11 0.10 -5.56 14.15
N ARG A 12 0.56 -6.61 13.45
CA ARG A 12 1.91 -6.65 12.86
C ARG A 12 1.88 -7.34 11.51
N CYS A 13 2.70 -6.88 10.57
CA CYS A 13 2.94 -7.64 9.35
C CYS A 13 3.64 -8.97 9.68
N LEU A 14 3.07 -10.08 9.22
CA LEU A 14 3.64 -11.43 9.41
C LEU A 14 4.62 -11.84 8.31
N LEU A 15 4.88 -10.97 7.32
CA LEU A 15 5.68 -11.28 6.14
C LEU A 15 5.19 -12.55 5.40
N CYS A 16 3.89 -12.84 5.46
CA CYS A 16 3.31 -14.08 4.93
C CYS A 16 3.08 -14.07 3.41
N GLY A 17 3.25 -12.91 2.77
CA GLY A 17 3.04 -12.74 1.32
C GLY A 17 1.58 -12.88 0.86
N LYS A 18 0.59 -13.00 1.74
CA LYS A 18 -0.84 -13.09 1.35
C LYS A 18 -1.31 -11.85 0.59
N CYS A 19 -0.82 -10.65 0.96
CA CYS A 19 -1.15 -9.41 0.25
C CYS A 19 -0.48 -9.29 -1.13
N CYS A 20 0.55 -10.10 -1.39
CA CYS A 20 1.24 -10.16 -2.69
C CYS A 20 0.59 -11.13 -3.67
N ARG A 21 -0.51 -11.80 -3.27
CA ARG A 21 -1.21 -12.82 -4.06
C ARG A 21 -2.68 -12.49 -4.21
N ASP A 22 -3.20 -12.79 -5.39
CA ASP A 22 -4.64 -12.94 -5.58
C ASP A 22 -5.20 -13.93 -4.55
N GLN A 23 -6.37 -13.60 -4.03
CA GLN A 23 -7.18 -14.46 -3.17
C GLN A 23 -8.42 -14.89 -3.96
N PRO A 24 -9.09 -16.00 -3.60
CA PRO A 24 -10.28 -16.49 -4.33
C PRO A 24 -11.33 -15.40 -4.58
N ASN A 25 -11.56 -14.52 -3.60
CA ASN A 25 -12.55 -13.45 -3.67
C ASN A 25 -11.94 -12.06 -3.91
N ARG A 26 -10.64 -11.97 -4.19
CA ARG A 26 -9.96 -10.67 -4.32
C ARG A 26 -8.74 -10.71 -5.22
N LYS A 27 -8.84 -10.02 -6.35
CA LYS A 27 -7.70 -9.74 -7.23
C LYS A 27 -6.88 -8.59 -6.69
N ARG A 28 -5.56 -8.76 -6.60
CA ARG A 28 -4.66 -7.73 -6.06
C ARG A 28 -4.31 -6.74 -7.15
N ARG A 29 -4.71 -5.48 -6.96
CA ARG A 29 -4.33 -4.38 -7.85
C ARG A 29 -3.48 -3.39 -7.07
N ILE A 30 -2.16 -3.58 -7.12
CA ILE A 30 -1.21 -2.66 -6.50
C ILE A 30 -0.96 -1.53 -7.49
N LEU A 31 -1.63 -0.39 -7.27
CA LEU A 31 -1.37 0.83 -8.03
C LEU A 31 -0.12 1.54 -7.51
N LEU A 32 0.54 2.28 -8.39
CA LEU A 32 1.80 2.98 -8.13
C LEU A 32 1.67 4.44 -8.59
N THR A 33 2.35 5.31 -7.85
CA THR A 33 2.57 6.72 -8.19
C THR A 33 3.95 6.91 -8.83
N ASP A 34 4.24 8.10 -9.36
CA ASP A 34 5.60 8.47 -9.80
C ASP A 34 6.60 8.36 -8.64
N TYR A 35 6.19 8.74 -7.44
CA TYR A 35 7.01 8.62 -6.23
C TYR A 35 7.40 7.17 -5.91
N ASP A 36 6.48 6.23 -6.12
CA ASP A 36 6.75 4.80 -5.96
C ASP A 36 7.78 4.32 -7.00
N LEU A 37 7.61 4.71 -8.27
CA LEU A 37 8.54 4.31 -9.34
C LEU A 37 9.95 4.83 -9.09
N GLU A 38 10.09 6.10 -8.71
CA GLU A 38 11.40 6.71 -8.41
C GLU A 38 12.13 5.97 -7.29
N ARG A 39 11.41 5.57 -6.23
CA ARG A 39 12.00 4.82 -5.11
C ARG A 39 12.39 3.40 -5.51
N ILE A 40 11.49 2.68 -6.19
CA ILE A 40 11.73 1.28 -6.57
C ILE A 40 12.83 1.18 -7.62
N LYS A 41 12.87 2.07 -8.62
CA LYS A 41 13.91 2.07 -9.67
C LYS A 41 15.30 2.32 -9.11
N LYS A 42 15.42 3.16 -8.06
CA LYS A 42 16.70 3.39 -7.37
C LYS A 42 17.24 2.14 -6.68
N SER A 43 16.37 1.25 -6.19
CA SER A 43 16.79 0.03 -5.50
C SER A 43 16.80 -1.23 -6.37
N GLN A 44 16.10 -1.24 -7.50
CA GLN A 44 15.95 -2.40 -8.39
C GLN A 44 16.18 -2.02 -9.85
N VAL A 45 17.44 -1.99 -10.28
CA VAL A 45 17.86 -1.39 -11.57
C VAL A 45 17.44 -2.18 -12.83
N LYS A 46 16.91 -3.42 -12.73
CA LYS A 46 16.90 -4.36 -13.88
C LYS A 46 15.59 -5.09 -14.23
N VAL A 47 14.43 -4.70 -13.69
CA VAL A 47 13.17 -5.40 -13.98
C VAL A 47 12.11 -4.42 -14.46
N ASN A 48 11.48 -4.68 -15.62
CA ASN A 48 10.21 -4.02 -15.94
C ASN A 48 9.13 -4.59 -15.02
N PHE A 49 8.65 -3.80 -14.06
CA PHE A 49 7.78 -4.28 -12.97
C PHE A 49 6.38 -3.65 -12.97
N TYR A 50 6.07 -2.76 -13.91
CA TYR A 50 4.79 -2.06 -13.93
C TYR A 50 4.25 -1.92 -15.36
N LYS A 51 2.99 -1.52 -15.46
CA LYS A 51 2.34 -1.04 -16.68
C LYS A 51 1.57 0.24 -16.39
N GLU A 52 1.41 1.09 -17.40
CA GLU A 52 0.50 2.23 -17.34
C GLU A 52 -0.96 1.79 -17.30
N VAL A 53 -1.79 2.56 -16.60
CA VAL A 53 -3.24 2.36 -16.48
C VAL A 53 -3.94 3.71 -16.49
N GLU A 54 -5.27 3.72 -16.66
CA GLU A 54 -6.06 4.94 -16.52
C GLU A 54 -5.80 5.59 -15.14
N PRO A 55 -5.37 6.86 -15.07
CA PRO A 55 -4.99 7.48 -13.81
C PRO A 55 -6.16 7.62 -12.82
N ILE A 56 -5.87 7.34 -11.55
CA ILE A 56 -6.78 7.60 -10.42
C ILE A 56 -6.05 8.52 -9.44
N GLY A 57 -6.22 9.84 -9.62
CA GLY A 57 -5.38 10.82 -8.93
C GLY A 57 -3.91 10.65 -9.34
N ALA A 58 -2.99 10.55 -8.39
CA ALA A 58 -1.57 10.33 -8.70
C ALA A 58 -1.20 8.87 -9.01
N PHE A 59 -2.14 7.93 -8.90
CA PHE A 59 -1.90 6.54 -9.26
C PHE A 59 -2.02 6.37 -10.78
N LYS A 60 -0.89 6.24 -11.48
CA LYS A 60 -0.81 6.18 -12.96
C LYS A 60 -0.37 4.80 -13.48
N TYR A 61 0.08 3.93 -12.58
CA TYR A 61 0.64 2.64 -12.95
C TYR A 61 0.07 1.51 -12.09
N GLN A 62 0.19 0.28 -12.58
CA GLN A 62 -0.10 -0.93 -11.84
C GLN A 62 1.11 -1.85 -11.83
N MET A 63 1.45 -2.38 -10.65
CA MET A 63 2.44 -3.44 -10.48
C MET A 63 2.07 -4.67 -11.31
N LEU A 64 3.04 -5.24 -12.00
CA LEU A 64 2.84 -6.48 -12.75
C LEU A 64 2.63 -7.66 -11.81
N GLN A 65 1.88 -8.64 -12.31
CA GLN A 65 1.70 -9.93 -11.67
C GLN A 65 2.00 -11.04 -12.66
N LYS A 66 2.49 -12.18 -12.14
CA LYS A 66 2.65 -13.43 -12.87
C LYS A 66 1.89 -14.52 -12.10
N ASP A 67 0.98 -15.20 -12.78
CA ASP A 67 0.17 -16.29 -12.20
C ASP A 67 -0.57 -15.90 -10.91
N GLY A 68 -1.04 -14.64 -10.84
CA GLY A 68 -1.74 -14.08 -9.67
C GLY A 68 -0.83 -13.61 -8.53
N GLU A 69 0.50 -13.71 -8.68
CA GLU A 69 1.48 -13.23 -7.70
C GLU A 69 2.16 -11.94 -8.17
N CYS A 70 2.45 -11.02 -7.25
CA CYS A 70 3.27 -9.84 -7.52
C CYS A 70 4.67 -10.25 -8.03
N VAL A 71 5.20 -9.56 -9.05
CA VAL A 71 6.53 -9.87 -9.62
C VAL A 71 7.69 -9.78 -8.63
N PHE A 72 7.52 -9.09 -7.50
CA PHE A 72 8.51 -9.00 -6.43
C PHE A 72 8.31 -10.04 -5.31
N LEU A 73 7.43 -11.02 -5.50
CA LEU A 73 7.24 -12.11 -4.56
C LEU A 73 8.20 -13.25 -4.90
N SER A 74 9.11 -13.57 -3.99
CA SER A 74 10.05 -14.68 -4.13
C SER A 74 10.17 -15.46 -2.83
N SER A 75 10.11 -16.79 -2.92
CA SER A 75 10.18 -17.68 -1.75
C SER A 75 9.23 -17.27 -0.61
N GLY A 76 8.01 -16.85 -0.98
CA GLY A 76 6.98 -16.40 -0.04
C GLY A 76 7.16 -14.99 0.54
N ARG A 77 8.24 -14.27 0.19
CA ARG A 77 8.56 -12.94 0.74
C ARG A 77 8.68 -11.87 -0.35
N CYS A 78 8.38 -10.64 0.03
CA CYS A 78 8.56 -9.48 -0.86
C CYS A 78 10.05 -9.12 -0.92
N THR A 79 10.63 -9.14 -2.11
CA THR A 79 12.06 -8.81 -2.32
C THR A 79 12.36 -7.33 -2.18
N ILE A 80 11.33 -6.47 -2.32
CA ILE A 80 11.43 -5.01 -2.17
C ILE A 80 10.75 -4.52 -0.88
N TYR A 81 10.77 -5.31 0.20
CA TYR A 81 9.96 -5.03 1.39
C TYR A 81 10.19 -3.62 1.97
N GLU A 82 11.45 -3.17 2.02
CA GLU A 82 11.82 -1.83 2.49
C GLU A 82 11.46 -0.72 1.50
N ASP A 83 11.32 -1.05 0.22
CA ASP A 83 11.00 -0.11 -0.86
C ASP A 83 9.54 -0.16 -1.32
N ARG A 84 8.72 -0.99 -0.67
CA ARG A 84 7.31 -1.22 -1.00
C ARG A 84 6.58 0.07 -1.41
N PRO A 85 5.73 -0.01 -2.45
CA PRO A 85 4.93 1.12 -2.87
C PRO A 85 3.92 1.51 -1.78
N LEU A 86 3.37 2.72 -1.91
CA LEU A 86 2.50 3.34 -0.92
C LEU A 86 1.33 2.42 -0.50
N ILE A 87 0.59 1.83 -1.46
CA ILE A 87 -0.51 0.88 -1.16
C ILE A 87 -0.04 -0.32 -0.33
N CYS A 88 1.16 -0.84 -0.61
CA CYS A 88 1.72 -1.97 0.13
C CYS A 88 2.20 -1.59 1.54
N ARG A 89 2.53 -0.32 1.80
CA ARG A 89 2.85 0.20 3.14
C ARG A 89 1.59 0.41 3.97
N PHE A 90 0.53 0.88 3.33
CA PHE A 90 -0.77 1.12 3.95
C PHE A 90 -1.41 -0.19 4.41
N TYR A 91 -1.31 -1.27 3.63
CA TYR A 91 -1.93 -2.55 3.98
C TYR A 91 -1.55 -3.05 5.41
N PRO A 92 -2.53 -3.39 6.26
CA PRO A 92 -3.94 -3.68 5.96
C PRO A 92 -4.88 -2.48 6.10
N PHE A 93 -4.38 -1.27 6.20
CA PHE A 93 -5.19 -0.08 6.37
C PHE A 93 -5.53 0.55 5.03
N ALA A 94 -6.77 1.04 4.91
CA ALA A 94 -7.22 1.86 3.78
C ALA A 94 -7.55 3.26 4.28
N MET A 95 -7.13 4.29 3.55
CA MET A 95 -7.38 5.67 3.92
C MET A 95 -8.43 6.31 3.02
N ILE A 96 -9.40 6.96 3.64
CA ILE A 96 -10.40 7.80 2.99
C ILE A 96 -10.12 9.24 3.38
N LYS A 97 -9.98 10.11 2.38
CA LYS A 97 -9.75 11.55 2.56
C LYS A 97 -11.06 12.32 2.38
N GLY A 98 -11.49 12.99 3.44
CA GLY A 98 -12.52 14.04 3.43
C GLY A 98 -12.05 15.23 4.26
N ASP A 99 -12.93 15.75 5.13
CA ASP A 99 -12.55 16.74 6.16
C ASP A 99 -11.58 16.17 7.21
N SER A 100 -11.52 14.84 7.29
CA SER A 100 -10.56 14.06 8.07
C SER A 100 -9.92 12.97 7.21
N TYR A 101 -8.79 12.44 7.68
CA TYR A 101 -8.25 11.17 7.21
C TYR A 101 -8.83 10.04 8.05
N THR A 102 -9.69 9.22 7.44
CA THR A 102 -10.33 8.08 8.10
C THR A 102 -9.70 6.79 7.63
N PHE A 103 -9.22 5.97 8.57
CA PHE A 103 -8.65 4.67 8.27
C PHE A 103 -9.64 3.54 8.55
N GLN A 104 -9.72 2.60 7.63
CA GLN A 104 -10.38 1.30 7.79
C GLN A 104 -9.32 0.20 7.82
N VAL A 105 -9.67 -0.96 8.38
CA VAL A 105 -8.78 -2.12 8.45
C VAL A 105 -9.38 -3.30 7.68
N ASP A 106 -8.53 -3.93 6.87
CA ASP A 106 -8.83 -5.17 6.18
C ASP A 106 -8.60 -6.36 7.12
N HIS A 107 -9.70 -6.91 7.63
CA HIS A 107 -9.69 -8.05 8.56
C HIS A 107 -9.26 -9.37 7.90
N ASP A 108 -9.15 -9.46 6.56
CA ASP A 108 -8.62 -10.66 5.89
C ASP A 108 -7.09 -10.78 6.06
N CYS A 109 -6.44 -9.71 6.54
CA CYS A 109 -5.02 -9.72 6.84
C CYS A 109 -4.73 -10.61 8.06
N PRO A 110 -3.93 -11.68 7.93
CA PRO A 110 -3.61 -12.58 9.04
C PRO A 110 -2.81 -11.91 10.18
N GLY A 111 -2.26 -10.73 9.92
CA GLY A 111 -1.56 -9.93 10.93
C GLY A 111 -2.49 -9.12 11.83
N VAL A 112 -3.79 -9.01 11.50
CA VAL A 112 -4.78 -8.34 12.35
C VAL A 112 -5.04 -9.19 13.58
N GLY A 113 -5.02 -8.56 14.75
CA GLY A 113 -5.05 -9.23 16.06
C GLY A 113 -3.66 -9.69 16.55
N ALA A 114 -2.66 -9.75 15.68
CA ALA A 114 -1.29 -10.09 16.07
C ALA A 114 -0.50 -8.84 16.50
N GLY A 115 0.54 -9.02 17.32
CA GLY A 115 1.43 -7.94 17.71
C GLY A 115 0.80 -6.94 18.70
N ASN A 116 1.35 -5.72 18.74
CA ASN A 116 0.94 -4.68 19.68
C ASN A 116 -0.17 -3.80 19.10
N ARG A 117 -0.85 -3.05 19.98
CA ARG A 117 -1.81 -2.02 19.59
C ARG A 117 -1.15 -0.98 18.69
N VAL A 118 -1.70 -0.78 17.49
CA VAL A 118 -1.24 0.31 16.62
C VAL A 118 -1.67 1.65 17.21
N THR A 119 -0.82 2.65 17.05
CA THR A 119 -1.04 3.97 17.65
C THR A 119 -1.22 5.01 16.56
N LYS A 120 -1.75 6.19 16.94
CA LYS A 120 -1.83 7.37 16.07
C LYS A 120 -0.53 7.64 15.31
N ARG A 121 0.64 7.35 15.91
CA ARG A 121 1.95 7.52 15.28
C ARG A 121 2.08 6.78 13.94
N LEU A 122 1.54 5.57 13.83
CA LEU A 122 1.55 4.82 12.56
C LEU A 122 0.75 5.57 11.48
N PHE A 123 -0.49 5.94 11.82
CA PHE A 123 -1.39 6.60 10.88
C PHE A 123 -0.90 8.00 10.47
N THR A 124 -0.30 8.74 11.39
CA THR A 124 0.36 10.02 11.07
C THR A 124 1.46 9.82 10.04
N LYS A 125 2.33 8.81 10.19
CA LYS A 125 3.35 8.50 9.19
C LYS A 125 2.77 8.11 7.84
N LEU A 126 1.70 7.31 7.82
CA LEU A 126 1.03 6.94 6.57
C LEU A 126 0.47 8.17 5.85
N VAL A 127 -0.16 9.11 6.59
CA VAL A 127 -0.62 10.39 6.02
C VAL A 127 0.55 11.20 5.45
N GLU A 128 1.66 11.31 6.18
CA GLU A 128 2.86 12.01 5.70
C GLU A 128 3.42 11.36 4.41
N GLU A 129 3.51 10.04 4.34
CA GLU A 129 3.94 9.32 3.13
C GLU A 129 3.00 9.60 1.95
N ALA A 130 1.69 9.63 2.20
CA ALA A 130 0.70 9.98 1.18
C ALA A 130 0.84 11.42 0.70
N GLU A 131 0.90 12.40 1.61
CA GLU A 131 1.05 13.81 1.25
C GLU A 131 2.33 14.06 0.43
N ASN A 132 3.43 13.38 0.76
CA ASN A 132 4.66 13.42 -0.02
C ASN A 132 4.50 12.82 -1.43
N ALA A 133 3.83 11.68 -1.55
CA ALA A 133 3.60 11.02 -2.83
C ALA A 133 2.63 11.80 -3.76
N PHE A 134 1.82 12.70 -3.20
CA PHE A 134 0.82 13.49 -3.93
C PHE A 134 1.16 14.98 -4.05
N SER A 135 2.37 15.38 -3.69
CA SER A 135 2.80 16.78 -3.81
C SER A 135 2.90 17.16 -5.30
N GLY A 136 1.85 17.78 -5.84
CA GLY A 136 1.75 18.25 -7.23
C GLY A 136 0.63 17.60 -8.03
N ASP A 137 0.23 16.37 -7.68
CA ASP A 137 -0.85 15.61 -8.31
C ASP A 137 -1.94 15.36 -7.26
N GLY A 138 -3.17 15.85 -7.48
CA GLY A 138 -4.24 15.81 -6.48
C GLY A 138 -4.42 14.44 -5.81
N MET A 139 -4.33 14.41 -4.48
CA MET A 139 -4.51 13.18 -3.68
C MET A 139 -5.88 12.55 -3.95
N ALA A 140 -5.89 11.27 -4.33
CA ALA A 140 -7.12 10.50 -4.52
C ALA A 140 -7.97 10.51 -3.24
N ARG A 141 -9.30 10.65 -3.40
CA ARG A 141 -10.26 10.69 -2.28
C ARG A 141 -10.34 9.36 -1.53
N VAL A 142 -10.03 8.26 -2.20
CA VAL A 142 -10.03 6.91 -1.64
C VAL A 142 -8.75 6.22 -2.09
N PHE A 143 -8.01 5.67 -1.14
CA PHE A 143 -6.92 4.76 -1.44
C PHE A 143 -7.49 3.37 -1.79
N PRO A 144 -7.21 2.83 -2.99
CA PRO A 144 -7.67 1.49 -3.35
C PRO A 144 -6.95 0.42 -2.51
N MET A 145 -7.68 -0.62 -2.09
CA MET A 145 -7.21 -1.81 -1.36
C MET A 145 -6.87 -2.99 -2.27
#